data_AF-A0A239L6Y5-F1
#
_entry.id   AF-A0A239L6Y5-F1
#
_cell.length_a   1.000
_cell.length_b   1.000
_cell.length_c   1.000
_cell.angle_alpha   90.00
_cell.angle_beta   90.00
_cell.angle_gamma   90.00
#
_symmetry.space_group_name_H-M   'P 1'
#
loop_
_entity.id
_entity.type
_entity.pdbx_description
1 polymer ?
#
loop_
_entity_poly.entity_id
_entity_poly.type
_entity_poly.pdbx_seq_one_letter_code
_entity_poly.pdbx_strand_id
1 'polypeptide(L)'
;MSDPIGKAYKPWLIASLTVLVLSLVLLAGDVTAAFINFDTKAMPIWVTVVGVLAALGIALGFAGFLGIMLVSGWASWKEGRRVQVLPPERPVEAAKE
;
A
#
# COMPACT_ATOMS: atom_id res chain seq x y z
N MET A 1 -19.93 11.02 -4.77
CA MET A 1 -18.61 10.41 -5.04
C MET A 1 -18.11 9.79 -3.75
N SER A 2 -18.28 8.48 -3.59
CA SER A 2 -17.70 7.72 -2.47
C SER A 2 -16.19 7.62 -2.69
N ASP A 3 -15.39 8.19 -1.78
CA ASP A 3 -13.94 8.03 -1.78
C ASP A 3 -13.62 6.52 -1.75
N PRO A 4 -13.08 5.91 -2.83
CA PRO A 4 -12.94 4.45 -2.93
C PRO A 4 -11.99 3.85 -1.89
N ILE A 5 -11.14 4.68 -1.29
CA ILE A 5 -10.12 4.26 -0.32
C ILE A 5 -10.50 4.66 1.11
N GLY A 6 -11.50 5.51 1.33
CA GLY A 6 -11.81 6.06 2.66
C GLY A 6 -10.70 6.96 3.22
N LYS A 7 -11.03 8.13 3.74
CA LYS A 7 -10.03 9.10 4.25
C LYS A 7 -9.11 8.53 5.35
N ALA A 8 -9.57 7.52 6.08
CA ALA A 8 -8.82 6.85 7.14
C ALA A 8 -7.60 6.04 6.66
N TYR A 9 -7.59 5.56 5.41
CA TYR A 9 -6.50 4.73 4.88
C TYR A 9 -5.40 5.54 4.16
N LYS A 10 -5.68 6.80 3.81
CA LYS A 10 -4.70 7.73 3.21
C LYS A 10 -3.40 7.88 4.02
N PRO A 11 -3.42 8.10 5.35
CA PRO A 11 -2.17 8.23 6.12
C PRO A 11 -1.36 6.92 6.16
N TRP A 12 -2.02 5.77 6.18
CA TRP A 12 -1.35 4.46 6.16
C TRP A 12 -0.72 4.14 4.80
N LEU A 13 -1.37 4.57 3.71
CA LEU A 13 -0.80 4.51 2.36
C LEU A 13 0.46 5.39 2.24
N ILE A 14 0.39 6.62 2.75
CA ILE A 14 1.55 7.52 2.76
C ILE A 14 2.68 6.95 3.62
N ALA A 15 2.36 6.42 4.81
CA ALA A 15 3.36 5.82 5.69
C ALA A 15 4.03 4.60 5.05
N SER A 16 3.26 3.67 4.49
CA SER A 16 3.80 2.49 3.81
C SER A 16 4.65 2.85 2.59
N LEU A 17 4.21 3.82 1.79
CA LEU A 17 4.98 4.35 0.66
C LEU A 17 6.29 5.00 1.14
N THR A 18 6.25 5.79 2.21
CA THR A 18 7.42 6.47 2.77
C THR A 18 8.45 5.46 3.27
N VAL A 19 7.99 4.45 4.01
CA VAL A 19 8.85 3.35 4.49
C VAL A 19 9.47 2.61 3.31
N LEU A 20 8.68 2.34 2.26
CA LEU A 20 9.18 1.66 1.07
C LEU A 20 10.28 2.47 0.36
N VAL A 21 10.05 3.77 0.13
CA VAL A 21 11.04 4.64 -0.53
C VAL A 21 12.32 4.74 0.30
N LEU A 22 12.21 4.96 1.61
CA LEU A 22 13.38 5.03 2.49
C LEU A 22 14.19 3.72 2.47
N SER A 23 13.49 2.59 2.45
CA SER A 23 14.14 1.27 2.42
C SER A 23 14.85 1.00 1.09
N LEU A 24 14.30 1.47 -0.02
CA LEU A 24 14.96 1.39 -1.34
C LEU A 24 16.21 2.28 -1.41
N VAL A 25 16.16 3.47 -0.82
CA VAL A 25 17.34 4.36 -0.74
C VAL A 25 18.43 3.73 0.13
N LEU A 26 18.06 3.15 1.28
CA LEU A 26 18.97 2.39 2.14
C LEU A 26 19.60 1.21 1.37
N LEU A 27 18.81 0.43 0.63
CA LEU A 27 19.31 -0.67 -0.18
C LEU A 27 20.29 -0.19 -1.27
N ALA A 28 19.97 0.89 -1.97
CA ALA A 28 20.84 1.45 -3.00
C ALA A 28 22.17 1.93 -2.42
N GLY A 29 22.14 2.56 -1.24
CA GLY A 29 23.34 2.94 -0.50
C GLY A 29 24.16 1.73 -0.07
N ASP A 30 23.50 0.69 0.45
CA ASP A 30 24.14 -0.56 0.87
C ASP A 30 24.85 -1.28 -0.27
N VAL A 31 24.17 -1.41 -1.42
CA VAL A 31 24.74 -2.00 -2.64
C VAL A 31 25.96 -1.19 -3.10
N THR A 32 25.84 0.15 -3.14
CA THR A 32 26.95 1.02 -3.54
C THR A 32 28.15 0.87 -2.60
N ALA A 33 27.91 0.82 -1.28
CA ALA A 33 28.95 0.62 -0.29
C ALA A 33 29.60 -0.76 -0.37
N ALA A 34 28.82 -1.81 -0.65
CA ALA A 34 29.31 -3.16 -0.88
C ALA A 34 30.23 -3.22 -2.11
N PHE A 35 29.89 -2.52 -3.20
CA PHE A 35 30.74 -2.43 -4.39
C PHE A 35 32.03 -1.64 -4.15
N ILE A 36 31.99 -0.54 -3.41
CA ILE A 36 33.18 0.26 -3.09
C ILE A 36 34.15 -0.53 -2.20
N ASN A 37 33.63 -1.28 -1.22
CA ASN A 37 34.43 -2.04 -0.26
C ASN A 37 34.66 -3.50 -0.69
N PHE A 38 34.41 -3.84 -1.96
CA PHE A 38 34.52 -5.22 -2.45
C PHE A 38 35.97 -5.74 -2.42
N ASP A 39 36.96 -4.84 -2.49
CA ASP A 39 38.39 -5.18 -2.49
C ASP A 39 38.97 -5.36 -1.07
N THR A 40 38.30 -4.81 -0.06
CA THR A 40 38.63 -5.08 1.34
C THR A 40 38.14 -6.48 1.72
N LYS A 41 39.07 -7.43 1.91
CA LYS A 41 38.78 -8.80 2.39
C LYS A 41 37.96 -8.88 3.69
N ALA A 42 37.80 -7.76 4.40
CA ALA A 42 36.86 -7.62 5.50
C ALA A 42 35.54 -7.04 4.99
N MET A 43 34.52 -7.88 4.83
CA MET A 43 33.15 -7.38 4.67
C MET A 43 32.77 -6.61 5.93
N PRO A 44 32.47 -5.30 5.84
CA PRO A 44 32.14 -4.53 7.02
C PRO A 44 30.79 -5.00 7.57
N ILE A 45 30.73 -5.38 8.86
CA ILE A 45 29.50 -5.86 9.53
C ILE A 45 28.34 -4.89 9.35
N TRP A 46 28.62 -3.58 9.25
CA TRP A 46 27.61 -2.55 9.06
C TRP A 46 26.85 -2.66 7.73
N VAL A 47 27.49 -3.12 6.65
CA VAL A 47 26.84 -3.34 5.35
C VAL A 47 25.78 -4.43 5.50
N THR A 48 26.12 -5.55 6.15
CA THR A 48 25.15 -6.61 6.41
C THR A 48 23.97 -6.13 7.25
N VAL A 49 24.22 -5.31 8.28
CA VAL A 49 23.15 -4.76 9.13
C VAL A 49 22.24 -3.82 8.34
N VAL A 50 22.81 -2.93 7.52
CA VAL A 50 22.05 -1.99 6.68
C VAL A 50 21.24 -2.75 5.62
N GLY A 51 21.84 -3.73 4.95
CA GLY A 51 21.15 -4.59 3.99
C GLY A 51 19.97 -5.35 4.61
N VAL A 52 20.12 -5.91 5.81
CA VAL A 52 19.02 -6.58 6.53
C VAL A 52 17.90 -5.60 6.89
N LEU A 53 18.24 -4.41 7.39
CA LEU A 53 17.25 -3.36 7.70
C LEU A 53 16.51 -2.90 6.45
N ALA A 54 17.20 -2.74 5.32
CA ALA A 54 16.61 -2.40 4.04
C ALA A 54 15.66 -3.49 3.56
N ALA A 55 16.06 -4.76 3.62
CA ALA A 55 15.21 -5.89 3.23
C ALA A 55 13.93 -5.97 4.09
N LEU A 56 14.05 -5.80 5.40
CA LEU A 56 12.89 -5.77 6.31
C LEU A 56 11.97 -4.58 6.02
N GLY A 57 12.54 -3.40 5.79
CA GLY A 57 11.78 -2.21 5.45
C GLY A 57 11.03 -2.34 4.11
N ILE A 58 11.65 -2.96 3.10
CA ILE A 58 11.00 -3.27 1.82
C ILE A 58 9.85 -4.26 2.03
N ALA A 59 10.08 -5.34 2.79
CA ALA A 59 9.05 -6.33 3.09
C ALA A 59 7.85 -5.71 3.81
N LEU A 60 8.10 -4.87 4.83
CA LEU A 60 7.05 -4.15 5.57
C LEU A 60 6.33 -3.11 4.70
N GLY A 61 7.07 -2.36 3.88
CA GLY A 61 6.50 -1.38 2.95
C GLY A 61 5.55 -2.01 1.95
N PHE A 62 5.96 -3.11 1.29
CA PHE A 62 5.10 -3.85 0.37
C PHE A 62 3.95 -4.56 1.08
N ALA A 63 4.18 -5.20 2.24
CA ALA A 63 3.12 -5.85 2.99
C ALA A 63 2.03 -4.86 3.43
N GLY A 64 2.43 -3.67 3.91
CA GLY A 64 1.50 -2.61 4.27
C GLY A 64 0.72 -2.07 3.07
N PHE A 65 1.42 -1.77 1.97
CA PHE A 65 0.79 -1.26 0.76
C PHE A 65 -0.21 -2.26 0.16
N LEU A 66 0.22 -3.51 -0.05
CA LEU A 66 -0.61 -4.57 -0.59
C LEU A 66 -1.76 -4.95 0.35
N GLY A 67 -1.52 -4.96 1.66
CA GLY A 67 -2.57 -5.21 2.65
C GLY A 67 -3.71 -4.18 2.56
N ILE A 68 -3.38 -2.90 2.46
CA ILE A 68 -4.39 -1.83 2.30
C ILE A 68 -5.13 -1.96 0.97
N MET A 69 -4.42 -2.28 -0.12
CA MET A 69 -5.02 -2.53 -1.43
C MET A 69 -5.98 -3.73 -1.40
N LEU A 70 -5.58 -4.82 -0.74
CA LEU A 70 -6.39 -6.03 -0.61
C LEU A 70 -7.69 -5.74 0.17
N VAL A 71 -7.58 -5.04 1.31
CA VAL A 71 -8.73 -4.70 2.15
C VAL A 71 -9.69 -3.75 1.43
N SER A 72 -9.17 -2.72 0.76
CA SER A 72 -10.00 -1.78 -0.02
C SER A 72 -10.66 -2.44 -1.24
N GLY A 73 -9.95 -3.33 -1.94
CA GLY A 73 -10.50 -4.13 -3.04
C GLY A 73 -11.60 -5.08 -2.55
N TRP A 74 -11.39 -5.73 -1.40
CA TRP A 74 -12.40 -6.60 -0.79
C TRP A 74 -13.65 -5.84 -0.37
N ALA A 75 -13.50 -4.64 0.22
CA ALA A 75 -14.60 -3.77 0.58
C ALA A 75 -15.40 -3.35 -0.67
N SER A 76 -14.70 -2.93 -1.73
CA SER A 76 -15.33 -2.54 -3.00
C SER A 76 -16.08 -3.70 -3.66
N TRP A 77 -15.53 -4.91 -3.60
CA TRP A 77 -16.19 -6.11 -4.12
C TRP A 77 -17.44 -6.51 -3.32
N LYS A 78 -17.44 -6.32 -2.00
CA LYS A 78 -18.63 -6.49 -1.16
C LYS A 78 -19.70 -5.45 -1.48
N GLU A 79 -19.31 -4.19 -1.68
CA GLU A 79 -20.23 -3.10 -2.01
C GLU A 79 -20.87 -3.31 -3.38
N GLY A 80 -20.10 -3.72 -4.39
CA GLY A 80 -20.61 -4.02 -5.73
C GLY A 80 -21.61 -5.19 -5.80
N ARG A 81 -21.63 -6.06 -4.78
CA ARG A 81 -22.65 -7.12 -4.64
C ARG A 81 -23.93 -6.66 -3.98
N ARG A 82 -24.00 -5.44 -3.45
CA ARG A 82 -25.25 -4.84 -3.00
C ARG A 82 -25.97 -4.28 -4.22
N VAL A 83 -26.72 -5.17 -4.88
CA VAL A 83 -27.70 -4.81 -5.91
C VAL A 83 -28.53 -3.66 -5.36
N GLN A 84 -28.43 -2.48 -5.98
CA GLN A 84 -29.37 -1.39 -5.72
C GLN A 84 -30.73 -1.87 -6.18
N VAL A 85 -31.53 -2.38 -5.23
CA VAL A 85 -32.96 -2.60 -5.45
C VAL A 85 -33.56 -1.21 -5.58
N LEU A 86 -33.57 -0.67 -6.79
CA LEU A 86 -34.35 0.52 -7.13
C LEU A 86 -35.80 0.18 -6.77
N PRO A 87 -36.44 0.90 -5.83
CA PRO A 87 -37.86 0.71 -5.59
C PRO A 87 -38.58 0.97 -6.92
N PRO A 88 -39.50 0.08 -7.35
CA PRO A 88 -40.21 0.26 -8.60
C PRO A 88 -40.85 1.64 -8.61
N GLU A 89 -40.62 2.39 -9.69
CA GLU A 89 -41.19 3.70 -9.91
C GLU A 89 -42.70 3.62 -9.65
N ARG A 90 -43.19 4.36 -8.65
CA ARG A 90 -44.63 4.46 -8.43
C ARG A 90 -45.23 5.02 -9.74
N PRO A 91 -46.18 4.33 -10.39
CA PRO A 91 -46.84 4.91 -11.55
C PRO A 91 -47.52 6.22 -11.14
N VAL A 92 -47.27 7.23 -11.95
CA VAL A 92 -47.76 8.60 -11.87
C VAL A 92 -49.26 8.63 -12.23
N GLU A 93 -50.11 8.01 -11.40
CA GLU A 93 -51.55 7.86 -11.72
C GLU A 93 -52.52 8.28 -10.61
N ALA A 94 -52.06 8.95 -9.55
CA ALA A 94 -52.94 9.46 -8.49
C ALA A 94 -52.99 11.00 -8.40
N ALA A 95 -52.85 11.69 -9.54
CA ALA A 95 -52.92 13.16 -9.61
C ALA A 95 -54.05 13.68 -10.52
N LYS A 96 -55.09 12.86 -10.74
CA LYS A 96 -56.33 13.28 -11.39
C LYS A 96 -57.51 12.49 -10.83
N GLU A 97 -58.04 12.92 -9.70
CA GLU A 97 -59.49 12.98 -9.42
C GLU A 97 -59.77 14.17 -8.49
#